data_AF-A0A2P8H4K1-F1
#
_entry.id   AF-A0A2P8H4K1-F1
#
_cell.length_a   1.000
_cell.length_b   1.000
_cell.length_c   1.000
_cell.angle_alpha   90.00
_cell.angle_beta   90.00
_cell.angle_gamma   90.00
#
_symmetry.space_group_name_H-M   'P 1'
#
loop_
_entity.id
_entity.type
_entity.pdbx_description
1 polymer ?
#
loop_
_entity_poly.entity_id
_entity_poly.type
_entity_poly.pdbx_seq_one_letter_code
_entity_poly.pdbx_strand_id
1 'polypeptide(L)'
;MNKTIGYFLVGVPLFLGSCGTEAQPAEESMDAVEQEMEEGPDVEAQAGEKNGAADAPEARSGEASPLLAKGEKTSFAFNKAGEFPIHCEPHPDMQMTVIVEEGADISGEGAVEIAGFAFAEKSLTIAPGTVITWTNQDDVKHNVAFD
;
A
#
# COMPACT_ATOMS: atom_id res chain seq x y z
N MET A 1 14.86 41.94 5.24
CA MET A 1 14.79 42.59 6.56
C MET A 1 13.40 42.32 7.08
N ASN A 2 13.11 41.66 8.20
CA ASN A 2 13.37 41.91 9.62
C ASN A 2 12.46 40.87 10.37
N LYS A 3 12.68 40.30 11.56
CA LYS A 3 13.69 40.33 12.61
C LYS A 3 13.50 39.08 13.48
N THR A 4 14.61 38.58 14.00
CA THR A 4 14.90 37.59 15.05
C THR A 4 14.04 37.69 16.33
N ILE A 5 13.97 36.59 17.11
CA ILE A 5 14.05 36.43 18.60
C ILE A 5 13.18 35.21 19.01
N GLY A 6 13.57 34.25 19.85
CA GLY A 6 14.75 34.08 20.69
C GLY A 6 14.72 32.71 21.40
N TYR A 7 15.90 32.27 21.81
CA TYR A 7 16.21 31.06 22.58
C TYR A 7 15.61 31.09 24.00
N PHE A 8 15.20 29.93 24.54
CA PHE A 8 15.17 29.68 25.98
C PHE A 8 15.81 28.31 26.29
N LEU A 9 16.80 28.35 27.18
CA LEU A 9 17.56 27.23 27.74
C LEU A 9 16.84 26.64 28.98
N VAL A 10 17.50 25.64 29.59
CA VAL A 10 17.31 24.96 30.90
C VAL A 10 16.14 23.96 30.98
N GLY A 11 16.27 22.73 31.49
CA GLY A 11 17.33 22.01 32.21
C GLY A 11 16.73 20.72 32.83
N VAL A 12 17.52 19.64 32.90
CA VAL A 12 17.18 18.26 33.36
C VAL A 12 16.82 18.20 34.86
N PRO A 13 16.07 17.19 35.37
CA PRO A 13 16.70 15.97 35.94
C PRO A 13 15.92 14.66 35.67
N LEU A 14 16.59 13.55 35.35
CA LEU A 14 17.10 12.51 36.27
C LEU A 14 16.01 11.90 37.18
N PHE A 15 15.43 10.78 36.73
CA PHE A 15 14.76 9.81 37.60
C PHE A 15 15.71 8.63 37.86
N LEU A 16 16.08 8.46 39.13
CA LEU A 16 16.71 7.25 39.67
C LEU A 16 15.63 6.41 40.37
N GLY A 17 15.65 5.10 40.15
CA GLY A 17 14.87 4.09 40.86
C GLY A 17 14.77 2.85 39.97
N SER A 18 15.01 1.60 40.40
CA SER A 18 15.29 1.06 41.72
C SER A 18 16.05 -0.26 41.51
N CYS A 19 16.86 -0.62 42.51
CA CYS A 19 17.46 -1.94 42.68
C CYS A 19 16.36 -3.00 42.95
N GLY A 20 16.57 -4.21 42.44
CA GLY A 20 15.75 -5.39 42.73
C GLY A 20 16.46 -6.64 42.22
N THR A 21 17.17 -7.30 43.12
CA THR A 21 17.91 -8.55 42.92
C THR A 21 17.06 -9.71 43.39
N GLU A 22 16.85 -10.74 42.57
CA GLU A 22 16.80 -12.14 43.01
C GLU A 22 16.51 -13.07 41.82
N ALA A 23 17.29 -14.15 41.75
CA ALA A 23 17.22 -15.17 40.71
C ALA A 23 16.68 -16.48 41.32
N GLN A 24 15.65 -17.05 40.67
CA GLN A 24 15.31 -18.49 40.46
C GLN A 24 15.13 -19.41 41.70
N PRO A 25 14.39 -20.55 41.65
CA PRO A 25 14.20 -21.44 40.48
C PRO A 25 12.79 -22.10 40.33
N ALA A 26 12.76 -23.06 39.41
CA ALA A 26 11.64 -23.77 38.80
C ALA A 26 10.90 -24.79 39.68
N GLU A 27 9.63 -25.02 39.35
CA GLU A 27 8.94 -26.31 39.53
C GLU A 27 7.79 -26.51 38.53
N GLU A 28 8.01 -27.51 37.67
CA GLU A 28 7.10 -28.54 37.17
C GLU A 28 5.68 -28.24 36.64
N SER A 29 5.56 -28.63 35.36
CA SER A 29 4.52 -29.48 34.78
C SER A 29 3.09 -28.93 34.68
N MET A 30 2.58 -28.88 33.45
CA MET A 30 1.31 -29.51 33.06
C MET A 30 1.07 -29.20 31.57
N ASP A 31 1.07 -30.27 30.78
CA ASP A 31 0.61 -30.37 29.39
C ASP A 31 -0.62 -29.52 29.08
N ALA A 32 -0.52 -28.70 28.03
CA ALA A 32 -1.65 -28.28 27.24
C ALA A 32 -1.23 -28.34 25.77
N VAL A 33 -1.51 -29.49 25.15
CA VAL A 33 -1.61 -29.65 23.71
C VAL A 33 -2.81 -28.82 23.25
N GLU A 34 -2.60 -27.69 22.58
CA GLU A 34 -3.57 -27.14 21.64
C GLU A 34 -2.85 -26.48 20.46
N GLN A 35 -3.06 -27.14 19.31
CA GLN A 35 -3.30 -26.55 18.00
C GLN A 35 -2.12 -25.98 17.22
N GLU A 36 -1.65 -26.84 16.30
CA GLU A 36 -0.90 -26.47 15.11
C GLU A 36 -1.65 -25.37 14.36
N MET A 37 -1.17 -24.13 14.52
CA MET A 37 -1.48 -23.05 13.61
C MET A 37 -0.32 -23.05 12.62
N GLU A 38 -0.59 -23.57 11.42
CA GLU A 38 0.31 -23.46 10.28
C GLU A 38 0.73 -21.99 10.14
N GLU A 39 1.99 -21.71 10.46
CA GLU A 39 2.68 -20.48 10.06
C GLU A 39 2.74 -20.50 8.53
N GLY A 40 1.66 -20.03 7.91
CA GLY A 40 1.73 -19.56 6.53
C GLY A 40 2.85 -18.54 6.48
N PRO A 41 3.75 -18.60 5.47
CA PRO A 41 4.94 -17.78 5.44
C PRO A 41 4.52 -16.31 5.57
N ASP A 42 4.94 -15.72 6.67
CA ASP A 42 5.34 -14.34 6.83
C ASP A 42 6.33 -13.99 5.70
N VAL A 43 5.78 -13.83 4.49
CA VAL A 43 6.38 -12.96 3.49
C VAL A 43 6.13 -11.54 3.98
N GLU A 44 6.89 -11.16 5.00
CA GLU A 44 7.44 -9.82 5.11
C GLU A 44 8.34 -9.58 3.89
N ALA A 45 7.72 -9.46 2.71
CA ALA A 45 8.34 -8.78 1.61
C ALA A 45 8.04 -7.29 1.79
N GLN A 46 8.79 -6.66 2.69
CA GLN A 46 9.14 -5.26 2.50
C GLN A 46 9.90 -5.15 1.16
N ALA A 47 9.15 -4.99 0.07
CA ALA A 47 9.61 -4.30 -1.12
C ALA A 47 8.87 -2.96 -1.08
N GLY A 48 9.45 -1.93 -0.50
CA GLY A 48 10.59 -1.29 -1.13
C GLY A 48 10.02 -0.16 -1.96
N GLU A 49 9.90 0.98 -1.30
CA GLU A 49 9.69 2.28 -1.92
C GLU A 49 10.60 2.41 -3.15
N LYS A 50 9.99 2.40 -4.35
CA LYS A 50 10.66 2.79 -5.59
C LYS A 50 9.76 3.72 -6.39
N ASN A 51 10.09 5.00 -6.25
CA ASN A 51 9.62 6.09 -7.08
C ASN A 51 10.07 5.86 -8.54
N GLY A 52 9.14 5.87 -9.50
CA GLY A 52 9.43 6.08 -10.93
C GLY A 52 8.60 5.21 -11.86
N ALA A 53 7.83 5.85 -12.75
CA ALA A 53 6.96 5.23 -13.74
C ALA A 53 7.66 4.28 -14.74
N ALA A 54 8.99 4.18 -14.75
CA ALA A 54 9.74 3.38 -15.74
C ALA A 54 9.86 1.88 -15.42
N ASP A 55 9.57 1.45 -14.18
CA ASP A 55 9.75 0.06 -13.72
C ASP A 55 8.45 -0.56 -13.18
N ALA A 56 7.30 0.01 -13.51
CA ALA A 56 6.01 -0.49 -13.01
C ALA A 56 5.76 -1.94 -13.47
N PRO A 57 5.24 -2.82 -12.60
CA PRO A 57 4.84 -4.16 -13.01
C PRO A 57 3.79 -4.10 -14.11
N GLU A 58 3.86 -5.05 -15.05
CA GLU A 58 2.84 -5.18 -16.09
C GLU A 58 1.49 -5.55 -15.47
N ALA A 59 0.41 -4.93 -15.95
CA ALA A 59 -0.95 -5.31 -15.59
C ALA A 59 -1.29 -6.70 -16.15
N ARG A 60 -1.65 -7.65 -15.29
CA ARG A 60 -2.14 -8.97 -15.71
C ARG A 60 -3.37 -9.37 -14.91
N SER A 61 -4.27 -10.06 -15.60
CA SER A 61 -5.44 -10.74 -15.02
C SER A 61 -5.04 -11.63 -13.84
N GLY A 62 -5.77 -11.53 -12.74
CA GLY A 62 -5.53 -12.27 -11.50
C GLY A 62 -4.41 -11.74 -10.61
N GLU A 63 -3.71 -10.66 -11.00
CA GLU A 63 -2.74 -9.98 -10.13
C GLU A 63 -3.43 -8.88 -9.31
N ALA A 64 -2.87 -8.56 -8.15
CA ALA A 64 -3.36 -7.47 -7.29
C ALA A 64 -2.21 -6.72 -6.64
N SER A 65 -2.42 -5.43 -6.39
CA SER A 65 -1.54 -4.65 -5.52
C SER A 65 -1.74 -5.04 -4.05
N PRO A 66 -0.76 -4.73 -3.17
CA PRO A 66 -1.02 -4.66 -1.73
C PRO A 66 -2.14 -3.68 -1.40
N LEU A 67 -2.67 -3.79 -0.17
CA LEU A 67 -3.58 -2.81 0.40
C LEU A 67 -2.85 -1.48 0.67
N LEU A 68 -3.32 -0.43 0.03
CA LEU A 68 -2.82 0.94 0.10
C LEU A 68 -3.47 1.68 1.27
N ALA A 69 -2.67 2.17 2.20
CA ALA A 69 -3.09 3.20 3.16
C ALA A 69 -3.31 4.55 2.48
N LYS A 70 -3.87 5.51 3.21
CA LYS A 70 -4.07 6.87 2.70
C LYS A 70 -2.74 7.49 2.25
N GLY A 71 -2.75 8.03 1.03
CA GLY A 71 -1.61 8.63 0.36
C GLY A 71 -0.67 7.63 -0.31
N GLU A 72 -0.82 6.33 -0.06
CA GLU A 72 -0.02 5.29 -0.72
C GLU A 72 -0.47 5.10 -2.16
N LYS A 73 0.47 4.59 -2.96
CA LYS A 73 0.34 4.46 -4.40
C LYS A 73 0.77 3.10 -4.89
N THR A 74 0.17 2.68 -5.99
CA THR A 74 0.65 1.57 -6.82
C THR A 74 0.60 1.99 -8.28
N SER A 75 1.44 1.38 -9.10
CA SER A 75 1.49 1.67 -10.54
C SER A 75 1.54 0.38 -11.33
N PHE A 76 0.87 0.35 -12.48
CA PHE A 76 0.93 -0.75 -13.43
C PHE A 76 1.14 -0.24 -14.85
N ALA A 77 1.96 -0.96 -15.62
CA ALA A 77 2.17 -0.72 -17.05
C ALA A 77 1.14 -1.51 -17.88
N PHE A 78 0.60 -0.86 -18.92
CA PHE A 78 -0.40 -1.42 -19.81
C PHE A 78 0.16 -1.53 -21.22
N ASN A 79 1.00 -2.54 -21.48
CA ASN A 79 1.67 -2.69 -22.77
C ASN A 79 0.80 -3.40 -23.81
N LYS A 80 -0.21 -4.16 -23.38
CA LYS A 80 -1.06 -4.95 -24.26
C LYS A 80 -2.43 -4.30 -24.45
N ALA A 81 -2.85 -4.13 -25.71
CA ALA A 81 -4.21 -3.72 -26.04
C ALA A 81 -5.25 -4.71 -25.50
N GLY A 82 -6.38 -4.20 -25.01
CA GLY A 82 -7.45 -4.99 -24.41
C GLY A 82 -8.20 -4.25 -23.30
N GLU A 83 -9.18 -4.93 -22.71
CA GLU A 83 -9.91 -4.45 -21.55
C GLU A 83 -9.37 -5.12 -20.28
N PHE A 84 -9.17 -4.32 -19.24
CA PHE A 84 -8.67 -4.73 -17.94
C PHE A 84 -9.71 -4.33 -16.91
N PRO A 85 -10.66 -5.24 -16.58
CA PRO A 85 -11.56 -5.05 -15.47
C PRO A 85 -10.75 -5.04 -14.17
N ILE A 86 -11.04 -4.05 -13.33
CA ILE A 86 -10.36 -3.83 -12.07
C ILE A 86 -11.40 -3.73 -10.97
N HIS A 87 -11.14 -4.40 -9.85
CA HIS A 87 -11.92 -4.27 -8.64
C HIS A 87 -11.02 -3.99 -7.41
N CYS A 88 -11.64 -3.62 -6.29
CA CYS A 88 -11.00 -3.63 -4.98
C CYS A 88 -11.40 -4.93 -4.25
N GLU A 89 -10.44 -5.75 -3.85
CA GLU A 89 -10.72 -7.08 -3.26
C GLU A 89 -11.60 -7.05 -1.99
N PRO A 90 -11.34 -6.20 -0.97
CA PRO A 90 -12.18 -6.16 0.22
C PRO A 90 -13.61 -5.68 -0.04
N HIS A 91 -13.86 -5.02 -1.18
CA HIS A 91 -15.18 -4.47 -1.54
C HIS A 91 -15.40 -4.62 -3.05
N PRO A 92 -15.82 -5.81 -3.54
CA PRO A 92 -15.88 -6.12 -4.97
C PRO A 92 -16.80 -5.22 -5.81
N ASP A 93 -17.70 -4.46 -5.18
CA ASP A 93 -18.57 -3.48 -5.85
C ASP A 93 -17.81 -2.23 -6.33
N MET A 94 -16.61 -1.99 -5.80
CA MET A 94 -15.71 -0.95 -6.27
C MET A 94 -15.01 -1.42 -7.55
N GLN A 95 -15.54 -1.00 -8.69
CA GLN A 95 -15.05 -1.43 -10.00
C GLN A 95 -14.70 -0.27 -10.92
N MET A 96 -13.74 -0.51 -11.80
CA MET A 96 -13.44 0.28 -12.98
C MET A 96 -12.95 -0.61 -14.13
N THR A 97 -12.82 -0.06 -15.34
CA THR A 97 -12.19 -0.76 -16.46
C THR A 97 -11.16 0.14 -17.15
N VAL A 98 -9.94 -0.36 -17.29
CA VAL A 98 -8.94 0.27 -18.17
C VAL A 98 -9.04 -0.35 -19.55
N ILE A 99 -9.22 0.47 -20.57
CA ILE A 99 -9.30 0.06 -21.98
C ILE A 99 -8.03 0.53 -22.67
N VAL A 100 -7.25 -0.40 -23.20
CA VAL A 100 -6.00 -0.13 -23.89
C VAL A 100 -6.22 -0.27 -25.38
N GLU A 101 -6.15 0.83 -26.11
CA GLU A 101 -6.35 0.87 -27.56
C GLU A 101 -5.44 1.89 -28.25
N GLU A 102 -5.10 1.60 -29.50
CA GLU A 102 -4.24 2.47 -30.30
C GLU A 102 -4.90 3.83 -30.55
N GLY A 103 -4.11 4.91 -30.44
CA GLY A 103 -4.58 6.26 -30.72
C GLY A 103 -5.45 6.90 -29.63
N ALA A 104 -5.55 6.28 -28.45
CA ALA A 104 -6.17 6.91 -27.29
C ALA A 104 -5.39 8.17 -26.83
N ASP A 105 -6.13 9.16 -26.32
CA ASP A 105 -5.59 10.47 -25.98
C ASP A 105 -4.59 10.44 -24.81
N ILE A 106 -4.79 9.53 -23.86
CA ILE A 106 -3.92 9.36 -22.69
C ILE A 106 -2.81 8.39 -23.06
N SER A 107 -1.56 8.87 -23.02
CA SER A 107 -0.37 8.06 -23.31
C SER A 107 0.78 8.38 -22.36
N GLY A 108 1.66 7.40 -22.14
CA GLY A 108 2.84 7.54 -21.28
C GLY A 108 2.50 7.39 -19.80
N GLU A 109 1.84 8.38 -19.21
CA GLU A 109 1.49 8.38 -17.79
C GLU A 109 0.02 8.80 -17.58
N GLY A 110 -0.68 8.09 -16.69
CA GLY A 110 -2.00 8.44 -16.22
C GLY A 110 -2.12 8.26 -14.71
N ALA A 111 -3.15 8.86 -14.12
CA ALA A 111 -3.41 8.79 -12.69
C ALA A 111 -4.89 8.55 -12.42
N VAL A 112 -5.17 7.76 -11.39
CA VAL A 112 -6.53 7.49 -10.90
C VAL A 112 -6.53 7.64 -9.38
N GLU A 113 -7.44 8.42 -8.86
CA GLU A 113 -7.63 8.53 -7.41
C GLU A 113 -8.63 7.48 -6.92
N ILE A 114 -8.38 6.91 -5.75
CA ILE A 114 -9.36 6.10 -5.01
C ILE A 114 -9.88 7.00 -3.88
N ALA A 115 -11.13 7.43 -3.98
CA ALA A 115 -11.74 8.36 -3.04
C ALA A 115 -13.24 8.15 -2.96
N GLY A 116 -13.81 8.34 -1.76
CA GLY A 116 -15.24 8.17 -1.55
C GLY A 116 -15.70 6.73 -1.80
N PHE A 117 -14.88 5.74 -1.45
CA PHE A 117 -15.14 4.32 -1.65
C PHE A 117 -15.35 3.96 -3.14
N ALA A 118 -14.63 4.61 -4.04
CA ALA A 118 -14.66 4.34 -5.48
C ALA A 118 -13.33 4.66 -6.15
N PHE A 119 -13.04 3.99 -7.26
CA PHE A 119 -12.14 4.55 -8.27
C PHE A 119 -12.81 5.81 -8.86
N ALA A 120 -12.07 6.92 -8.95
CA ALA A 120 -12.60 8.20 -9.42
C ALA A 120 -13.22 8.10 -10.83
N GLU A 121 -12.64 7.25 -11.68
CA GLU A 121 -13.15 6.95 -13.01
C GLU A 121 -13.68 5.52 -13.07
N LYS A 122 -14.86 5.34 -13.68
CA LYS A 122 -15.42 4.01 -13.96
C LYS A 122 -14.80 3.36 -15.20
N SER A 123 -14.31 4.16 -16.13
CA SER A 123 -13.61 3.68 -17.32
C SER A 123 -12.53 4.67 -17.71
N LEU A 124 -11.37 4.15 -18.10
CA LEU A 124 -10.23 4.94 -18.56
C LEU A 124 -9.68 4.34 -19.85
N THR A 125 -9.64 5.12 -20.92
CA THR A 125 -9.10 4.68 -22.21
C THR A 125 -7.70 5.26 -22.42
N ILE A 126 -6.71 4.39 -22.66
CA ILE A 126 -5.29 4.74 -22.76
C ILE A 126 -4.59 4.05 -23.93
N ALA A 127 -3.49 4.63 -24.38
CA ALA A 127 -2.65 4.04 -25.41
C ALA A 127 -1.77 2.92 -24.83
N PRO A 128 -1.38 1.92 -25.63
CA PRO A 128 -0.41 0.91 -25.21
C PRO A 128 0.90 1.54 -24.71
N GLY A 129 1.48 0.95 -23.67
CA GLY A 129 2.69 1.42 -23.00
C GLY A 129 2.47 2.47 -21.92
N THR A 130 1.22 2.84 -21.66
CA THR A 130 0.88 3.80 -20.59
C THR A 130 1.04 3.16 -19.22
N VAL A 131 1.58 3.92 -18.27
CA VAL A 131 1.65 3.55 -16.86
C VAL A 131 0.61 4.32 -16.08
N ILE A 132 -0.28 3.61 -15.40
CA ILE A 132 -1.30 4.22 -14.54
C ILE A 132 -0.85 4.12 -13.09
N THR A 133 -0.93 5.23 -12.38
CA THR A 133 -0.69 5.29 -10.94
C THR A 133 -2.00 5.52 -10.19
N TRP A 134 -2.34 4.61 -9.29
CA TRP A 134 -3.44 4.78 -8.37
C TRP A 134 -2.94 5.37 -7.06
N THR A 135 -3.67 6.33 -6.51
CA THR A 135 -3.42 6.88 -5.16
C THR A 135 -4.66 6.69 -4.31
N ASN A 136 -4.51 6.13 -3.11
CA ASN A 136 -5.62 6.07 -2.16
C ASN A 136 -5.75 7.39 -1.38
N GLN A 137 -6.91 8.03 -1.41
CA GLN A 137 -7.21 9.25 -0.66
C GLN A 137 -8.14 9.01 0.52
N ASP A 138 -8.73 7.83 0.62
CA ASP A 138 -9.60 7.44 1.74
C ASP A 138 -8.76 6.99 2.96
N ASP A 139 -9.32 7.15 4.16
CA ASP A 139 -8.70 6.65 5.39
C ASP A 139 -8.82 5.11 5.51
N VAL A 140 -9.68 4.51 4.70
CA VAL A 140 -9.85 3.05 4.58
C VAL A 140 -8.87 2.53 3.53
N LYS A 141 -8.31 1.34 3.76
CA LYS A 141 -7.36 0.73 2.83
C LYS A 141 -8.08 0.17 1.60
N HIS A 142 -7.47 0.38 0.44
CA HIS A 142 -7.95 -0.10 -0.86
C HIS A 142 -6.82 -0.73 -1.66
N ASN A 143 -7.14 -1.53 -2.67
CA ASN A 143 -6.15 -2.02 -3.62
C ASN A 143 -6.70 -1.99 -5.05
N VAL A 144 -5.81 -2.32 -5.98
CA VAL A 144 -6.09 -2.49 -7.40
C VAL A 144 -5.89 -3.96 -7.72
N ALA A 145 -6.98 -4.67 -8.03
CA ALA A 145 -6.94 -6.08 -8.41
C ALA A 145 -7.56 -6.26 -9.81
N PHE A 146 -6.91 -7.08 -10.64
CA PHE A 146 -7.33 -7.36 -12.00
C PHE A 146 -8.11 -8.68 -12.05
N ASP A 147 -9.26 -8.68 -12.72
CA ASP A 147 -10.06 -9.90 -12.94
C ASP A 147 -9.40 -10.89 -13.90
#